data_AF-A0A5B9REZ1-F1
#
_entry.id   AF-A0A5B9REZ1-F1
#
_cell.length_a   1.000
_cell.length_b   1.000
_cell.length_c   1.000
_cell.angle_alpha   90.00
_cell.angle_beta   90.00
_cell.angle_gamma   90.00
#
_symmetry.space_group_name_H-M   'P 1'
#
loop_
_entity.id
_entity.type
_entity.pdbx_description
1 polymer ?
#
loop_
_entity_poly.entity_id
_entity_poly.type
_entity_poly.pdbx_seq_one_letter_code
_entity_poly.pdbx_strand_id
1 'polypeptide(L)'
;MFSLHPYDSFWIFLSVSISIPYLASSISGFVAPTREGPEKLTNYESGIEPKGNTWIQFQICYYMFALVFTVSDVETVFLYPWALSFRELGLFAFIEVIIFIFILVVGLVHAWRKGALEWCQPPNIWLKVAGRKSNPAV
;
A
#
# COMPACT_ATOMS: atom_id res chain seq x y z
N MET A 1 -16.35 -34.13 -3.20
CA MET A 1 -14.99 -34.09 -3.77
C MET A 1 -14.26 -32.86 -3.22
N PHE A 2 -13.90 -32.89 -1.94
CA PHE A 2 -13.06 -31.88 -1.26
C PHE A 2 -12.16 -32.68 -0.32
N SER A 3 -11.04 -33.18 -0.84
CA SER A 3 -9.99 -33.72 0.03
C SER A 3 -9.20 -32.53 0.54
N LEU A 4 -9.15 -32.34 1.86
CA LEU A 4 -8.37 -31.28 2.52
C LEU A 4 -6.86 -31.62 2.54
N HIS A 5 -6.53 -32.90 2.42
CA HIS A 5 -5.17 -33.43 2.44
C HIS A 5 -4.14 -32.73 1.52
N PRO A 6 -4.48 -32.31 0.28
CA PRO A 6 -3.55 -31.58 -0.60
C PRO A 6 -3.16 -30.20 -0.06
N TYR A 7 -3.95 -29.62 0.85
CA TYR A 7 -3.74 -28.29 1.41
C TYR A 7 -3.13 -28.35 2.82
N ASP A 8 -2.92 -29.54 3.39
CA ASP A 8 -2.35 -29.69 4.74
C ASP A 8 -0.98 -29.02 4.84
N SER A 9 -0.14 -29.19 3.81
CA SER A 9 1.19 -28.56 3.76
C SER A 9 1.10 -27.03 3.78
N PHE A 10 0.09 -26.44 3.13
CA PHE A 10 -0.13 -25.00 3.15
C PHE A 10 -0.52 -24.51 4.54
N TRP A 11 -1.47 -25.18 5.20
CA TRP A 11 -1.92 -24.81 6.55
C TRP A 11 -0.84 -24.99 7.61
N ILE A 12 -0.05 -26.06 7.52
CA ILE A 12 1.10 -26.30 8.41
C ILE A 12 2.13 -25.19 8.21
N PHE A 13 2.49 -24.88 6.96
CA PHE A 13 3.44 -23.80 6.65
C PHE A 13 2.95 -22.46 7.19
N LEU A 14 1.69 -22.07 6.91
CA LEU A 14 1.10 -20.83 7.40
C LEU A 14 1.15 -20.73 8.92
N SER A 15 0.79 -21.81 9.62
CA SER A 15 0.79 -21.87 11.08
C SER A 15 2.21 -21.71 11.65
N VAL A 16 3.19 -22.41 11.07
CA VAL A 16 4.60 -22.28 11.46
C VAL A 16 5.12 -20.86 11.20
N SER A 17 4.84 -20.28 10.03
CA SER A 17 5.28 -18.92 9.69
C SER A 17 4.70 -17.84 10.59
N ILE A 18 3.45 -17.99 11.07
CA ILE A 18 2.83 -17.04 12.01
C ILE A 18 3.33 -17.27 13.45
N SER A 19 3.53 -18.53 13.85
CA SER A 19 3.95 -18.86 15.21
C SER A 19 5.34 -18.36 15.55
N ILE A 20 6.30 -18.38 14.61
CA ILE A 20 7.68 -17.90 14.84
C ILE A 20 7.73 -16.43 15.29
N PRO A 21 7.21 -15.44 14.53
CA PRO A 21 7.23 -14.03 14.96
C PRO A 21 6.36 -13.80 16.21
N TYR A 22 5.25 -14.54 16.36
CA TYR A 22 4.42 -14.45 17.55
C TYR A 22 5.16 -14.90 18.82
N LEU A 23 5.85 -16.04 18.76
CA LEU A 23 6.68 -16.56 19.84
C LEU A 23 7.86 -15.63 20.14
N ALA A 24 8.54 -15.12 19.12
CA ALA A 24 9.64 -14.18 19.28
C ALA A 24 9.18 -12.88 19.98
N SER A 25 8.05 -12.31 19.56
CA SER A 25 7.46 -11.12 20.17
C SER A 25 7.00 -11.40 21.61
N SER A 26 6.39 -12.56 21.86
CA SER A 26 5.94 -12.97 23.20
C SER A 26 7.12 -13.15 24.17
N ILE A 27 8.17 -13.87 23.76
CA ILE A 27 9.38 -14.06 24.56
C ILE A 27 10.03 -12.71 24.87
N SER A 28 10.14 -11.82 23.86
CA SER A 28 10.63 -10.46 24.09
C SER A 28 9.78 -9.70 25.10
N GLY A 29 8.46 -9.86 25.08
CA GLY A 29 7.55 -9.24 26.05
C GLY A 29 7.72 -9.78 27.47
N PHE A 30 7.99 -11.09 27.63
CA PHE A 30 8.18 -11.72 28.95
C PHE A 30 9.59 -11.51 29.53
N VAL A 31 10.63 -11.47 28.70
CA VAL A 31 12.04 -11.37 29.14
C VAL A 31 12.48 -9.92 29.30
N ALA A 32 11.93 -8.98 28.51
CA ALA A 32 12.36 -7.59 28.58
C ALA A 32 11.96 -6.95 29.93
N PRO A 33 12.84 -6.16 30.55
CA PRO A 33 12.50 -5.43 31.75
C PRO A 33 11.41 -4.39 31.46
N THR A 34 10.24 -4.59 32.08
CA THR A 34 9.10 -3.68 31.96
C THR A 34 9.35 -2.45 32.83
N ARG A 35 9.95 -1.42 32.25
CA ARG A 35 10.06 -0.09 32.87
C ARG A 35 9.21 0.89 32.08
N GLU A 36 7.97 1.05 32.50
CA GLU A 36 7.00 1.99 31.94
C GLU A 36 7.18 3.35 32.63
N GLY A 37 8.02 4.20 32.04
CA GLY A 37 8.13 5.60 32.44
C GLY A 37 7.19 6.47 31.59
N PRO A 38 6.65 7.57 32.12
CA PRO A 38 5.80 8.48 31.35
C PRO A 38 6.51 9.00 30.09
N GLU A 39 7.81 9.29 30.17
CA GLU A 39 8.65 9.69 29.03
C GLU A 39 8.78 8.61 27.95
N LYS A 40 8.79 7.32 28.32
CA LYS A 40 8.87 6.21 27.34
C LYS A 40 7.60 6.09 26.50
N LEU A 41 6.47 6.56 27.04
CA LEU A 41 5.15 6.49 26.41
C LEU A 41 4.78 7.78 25.67
N THR A 42 5.62 8.83 25.73
CA THR A 42 5.37 10.04 24.94
C THR A 42 5.72 9.83 23.47
N ASN A 43 5.04 10.57 22.59
CA ASN A 43 5.36 10.54 21.18
C ASN A 43 6.76 11.14 20.95
N TYR A 44 7.53 10.52 20.05
CA TYR A 44 8.87 10.97 19.75
C TYR A 44 8.86 12.24 18.90
N GLU A 45 9.26 13.38 19.48
CA GLU A 45 9.54 14.64 18.77
C GLU A 45 10.88 15.26 19.23
N SER A 46 11.92 14.43 19.37
CA SER A 46 13.29 14.88 19.75
C SER A 46 13.34 15.78 21.00
N GLY A 47 12.54 15.45 22.03
CA GLY A 47 12.49 16.19 23.31
C GLY A 47 11.55 17.39 23.32
N ILE A 48 10.77 17.59 22.25
CA ILE A 48 9.71 18.59 22.17
C ILE A 48 8.38 17.92 22.54
N GLU A 49 7.53 18.62 23.30
CA GLU A 49 6.18 18.14 23.57
C GLU A 49 5.37 18.08 22.27
N PRO A 50 4.78 16.93 21.92
CA PRO A 50 4.08 16.75 20.66
C PRO A 50 2.95 17.77 20.50
N LYS A 51 3.01 18.55 19.42
CA LYS A 51 2.03 19.61 19.16
C LYS A 51 1.06 19.20 18.05
N GLY A 52 -0.21 19.09 18.42
CA GLY A 52 -1.30 18.91 17.48
C GLY A 52 -1.99 17.56 17.61
N ASN A 53 -3.06 17.39 16.85
CA ASN A 53 -3.82 16.15 16.81
C ASN A 53 -3.20 15.20 15.76
N THR A 54 -3.06 13.92 16.08
CA THR A 54 -2.53 12.91 15.14
C THR A 54 -3.47 12.65 13.98
N TRP A 55 -4.76 12.96 14.14
CA TRP A 55 -5.80 12.80 13.12
C TRP A 55 -5.86 14.01 12.18
N ILE A 56 -4.87 14.11 11.30
CA ILE A 56 -4.89 15.06 10.18
C ILE A 56 -5.28 14.37 8.88
N GLN A 57 -5.84 15.14 7.95
CA GLN A 57 -6.08 14.65 6.59
C GLN A 57 -4.74 14.51 5.88
N PHE A 58 -4.37 13.26 5.60
CA PHE A 58 -3.23 12.96 4.74
C PHE A 58 -3.50 13.38 3.29
N GLN A 59 -2.43 13.51 2.52
CA GLN A 59 -2.50 13.94 1.12
C GLN A 59 -3.36 12.98 0.28
N ILE A 60 -4.21 13.54 -0.60
CA ILE A 60 -5.12 12.74 -1.44
C ILE A 60 -4.40 11.81 -2.43
N CYS A 61 -3.12 12.07 -2.71
CA CYS A 61 -2.30 11.25 -3.59
C CYS A 61 -2.30 9.77 -3.17
N TYR A 62 -2.21 9.45 -1.87
CA TYR A 62 -2.24 8.06 -1.39
C TYR A 62 -3.53 7.33 -1.79
N TYR A 63 -4.66 8.04 -1.74
CA TYR A 63 -5.95 7.51 -2.15
C TYR A 63 -6.03 7.29 -3.67
N MET A 64 -5.50 8.23 -4.47
CA MET A 64 -5.47 8.07 -5.93
C MET A 64 -4.64 6.85 -6.36
N PHE A 65 -3.48 6.64 -5.74
CA PHE A 65 -2.67 5.44 -5.98
C PHE A 65 -3.40 4.15 -5.59
N ALA A 66 -4.04 4.13 -4.41
CA ALA A 66 -4.80 2.96 -3.96
C ALA A 66 -5.94 2.61 -4.92
N LEU A 67 -6.70 3.61 -5.40
CA LEU A 67 -7.77 3.37 -6.37
C LEU A 67 -7.25 2.82 -7.70
N VAL A 68 -6.20 3.41 -8.26
CA VAL A 68 -5.60 2.94 -9.52
C VAL A 68 -5.08 1.51 -9.36
N PHE A 69 -4.42 1.21 -8.23
CA PHE A 69 -3.96 -0.13 -7.91
C PHE A 69 -5.12 -1.13 -7.78
N THR A 70 -6.18 -0.80 -7.03
CA THR A 70 -7.35 -1.68 -6.87
C THR A 70 -8.04 -1.99 -8.19
N VAL A 71 -8.18 -1.02 -9.08
CA VAL A 71 -8.79 -1.25 -10.41
C VAL A 71 -7.91 -2.18 -11.25
N SER A 72 -6.59 -1.99 -11.23
CA SER A 72 -5.64 -2.86 -11.94
C SER A 72 -5.58 -4.28 -11.32
N ASP A 73 -5.71 -4.40 -10.00
CA ASP A 73 -5.76 -5.70 -9.33
C ASP A 73 -6.99 -6.53 -9.76
N VAL A 74 -8.16 -5.89 -9.80
CA VAL A 74 -9.40 -6.52 -10.32
C VAL A 74 -9.25 -6.96 -11.77
N GLU A 75 -8.48 -6.22 -12.58
CA GLU A 75 -8.18 -6.59 -13.96
C GLU A 75 -7.42 -7.92 -14.04
N THR A 76 -6.47 -8.14 -13.13
CA THR A 76 -5.66 -9.37 -13.09
C THR A 76 -6.52 -10.57 -12.69
N VAL A 77 -7.50 -10.36 -11.81
CA VAL A 77 -8.50 -11.40 -11.47
C VAL A 77 -9.30 -11.82 -12.70
N PHE A 78 -9.63 -10.92 -13.62
CA PHE A 78 -10.29 -11.28 -14.88
C PHE A 78 -9.37 -12.00 -15.86
N LEU A 79 -8.08 -11.66 -15.88
CA LEU A 79 -7.10 -12.33 -16.74
C LEU A 79 -6.78 -13.75 -16.27
N TYR A 80 -6.94 -14.05 -14.98
CA TYR A 80 -6.54 -15.33 -14.40
C TYR A 80 -7.32 -16.55 -14.97
N PRO A 81 -8.66 -16.57 -15.01
CA PRO A 81 -9.41 -17.66 -15.64
C PRO A 81 -9.10 -17.82 -17.13
N TRP A 82 -8.95 -16.71 -17.85
CA TRP A 82 -8.56 -16.74 -19.27
C TRP A 82 -7.18 -17.39 -19.45
N ALA A 83 -6.21 -17.04 -18.60
CA ALA A 83 -4.86 -17.60 -18.66
C ALA A 83 -4.85 -19.11 -18.40
N LEU A 84 -5.71 -19.61 -17.51
CA LEU A 84 -5.86 -21.04 -17.23
C LEU A 84 -6.50 -21.81 -18.40
N SER A 85 -7.47 -21.20 -19.10
CA SER A 85 -8.23 -21.84 -20.19
C SER A 85 -7.76 -21.45 -21.59
N PHE A 86 -6.57 -20.85 -21.73
CA PHE A 86 -6.05 -20.33 -22.99
C PHE A 86 -6.06 -21.36 -24.14
N ARG A 87 -5.74 -22.63 -23.85
CA ARG A 87 -5.68 -23.70 -24.85
C ARG A 87 -7.03 -24.03 -25.48
N GLU A 88 -8.13 -23.81 -24.77
CA GLU A 88 -9.49 -24.13 -25.26
C GLU A 88 -10.14 -22.96 -25.98
N LEU A 89 -9.82 -21.73 -25.58
CA LEU A 89 -10.43 -20.51 -26.10
C LEU A 89 -9.77 -20.00 -27.40
N GLY A 90 -8.52 -20.40 -27.66
CA GLY A 90 -7.81 -20.12 -28.92
C GLY A 90 -7.53 -18.63 -29.18
N LEU A 91 -7.32 -18.28 -30.46
CA LEU A 91 -6.92 -16.93 -30.88
C LEU A 91 -7.98 -15.85 -30.65
N PHE A 92 -9.26 -16.24 -30.57
CA PHE A 92 -10.35 -15.29 -30.38
C PHE A 92 -10.26 -14.61 -29.00
N ALA A 93 -10.19 -15.39 -27.93
CA ALA A 93 -10.05 -14.84 -26.58
C ALA A 93 -8.71 -14.13 -26.36
N PHE A 94 -7.67 -14.49 -27.12
CA PHE A 94 -6.40 -13.77 -27.09
C PHE A 94 -6.55 -12.32 -27.55
N ILE A 95 -7.30 -12.09 -28.64
CA ILE A 95 -7.57 -10.73 -29.14
C ILE A 95 -8.42 -9.95 -28.14
N GLU A 96 -9.44 -10.57 -27.54
CA GLU A 96 -10.27 -9.94 -26.52
C GLU A 96 -9.45 -9.46 -25.32
N VAL A 97 -8.52 -10.30 -24.83
CA VAL A 97 -7.63 -9.92 -23.72
C VAL A 97 -6.66 -8.81 -24.09
N ILE A 98 -6.12 -8.81 -25.31
CA ILE A 98 -5.29 -7.69 -25.78
C ILE A 98 -6.09 -6.39 -25.78
N ILE A 99 -7.32 -6.42 -26.29
CA ILE A 99 -8.20 -5.24 -26.30
C ILE A 99 -8.51 -4.79 -24.87
N PHE A 100 -8.80 -5.73 -23.97
CA PHE A 100 -9.07 -5.45 -22.57
C PHE A 100 -7.89 -4.75 -21.89
N ILE A 101 -6.68 -5.32 -22.00
CA ILE A 101 -5.45 -4.73 -21.47
C ILE A 101 -5.20 -3.35 -22.10
N PHE A 102 -5.42 -3.21 -23.42
CA PHE A 102 -5.21 -1.93 -24.11
C PHE A 102 -6.10 -0.81 -23.55
N ILE A 103 -7.39 -1.08 -23.31
CA ILE A 103 -8.32 -0.10 -22.72
C ILE A 103 -7.84 0.36 -21.34
N LEU A 104 -7.34 -0.57 -20.53
CA LEU A 104 -6.84 -0.28 -19.18
C LEU A 104 -5.53 0.51 -19.18
N VAL A 105 -4.59 0.15 -20.06
CA VAL A 105 -3.36 0.91 -20.26
C VAL A 105 -3.67 2.34 -20.70
N VAL A 106 -4.65 2.54 -21.59
CA VAL A 106 -5.11 3.90 -21.96
C VAL A 106 -5.67 4.65 -20.76
N GLY A 107 -6.48 3.99 -19.91
CA GLY A 107 -6.98 4.57 -18.67
C GLY A 107 -5.86 4.98 -17.71
N LEU A 108 -4.84 4.14 -17.54
CA LEU A 108 -3.68 4.39 -16.70
C LEU A 108 -2.84 5.56 -17.23
N VAL A 109 -2.56 5.58 -18.54
CA VAL A 109 -1.84 6.67 -19.19
C VAL A 109 -2.61 7.99 -19.03
N HIS A 110 -3.93 7.96 -19.16
CA HIS A 110 -4.77 9.15 -18.95
C HIS A 110 -4.70 9.65 -17.50
N ALA A 111 -4.80 8.74 -16.52
CA ALA A 111 -4.65 9.08 -15.11
C ALA A 111 -3.26 9.69 -14.82
N TRP A 112 -2.21 9.11 -15.41
CA TRP A 112 -0.85 9.64 -15.30
C TRP A 112 -0.73 11.05 -15.88
N ARG A 113 -1.26 11.27 -17.09
CA ARG A 113 -1.24 12.60 -17.72
C ARG A 113 -2.03 13.66 -16.95
N LYS A 114 -3.00 13.25 -16.13
CA LYS A 114 -3.74 14.13 -15.22
C LYS A 114 -3.05 14.40 -13.89
N GLY A 115 -1.85 13.86 -13.67
CA GLY A 115 -1.09 14.03 -12.42
C GLY A 115 -1.65 13.24 -11.24
N ALA A 116 -2.56 12.28 -11.47
CA ALA A 116 -3.11 11.44 -10.40
C ALA A 116 -2.05 10.56 -9.72
N LEU A 117 -0.96 10.30 -10.45
CA LEU A 117 0.18 9.49 -10.03
C LEU A 117 1.42 10.37 -9.71
N GLU A 118 1.27 11.69 -9.68
CA GLU A 118 2.38 12.58 -9.30
C GLU A 118 2.53 12.56 -7.78
N TRP A 119 3.77 12.37 -7.34
CA TRP A 119 4.09 12.37 -5.92
C TRP A 119 3.84 13.75 -5.34
N CYS A 120 3.04 13.81 -4.28
CA CYS A 120 2.44 15.03 -3.77
C CYS A 120 3.45 16.17 -3.64
N GLN A 121 3.45 17.09 -4.60
CA GLN A 121 4.26 18.29 -4.50
C GLN A 121 3.65 19.19 -3.43
N PRO A 122 4.47 19.75 -2.52
CA PRO A 122 3.96 20.76 -1.61
C PRO A 122 3.38 21.91 -2.45
N PRO A 123 2.20 22.45 -2.07
CA PRO A 123 1.64 23.61 -2.74
C PRO A 123 2.72 24.66 -2.99
N ASN A 124 2.82 25.18 -4.21
CA ASN A 124 3.81 26.22 -4.58
C ASN A 124 3.84 27.43 -3.61
N ILE A 125 2.74 27.65 -2.88
CA ILE A 125 2.59 28.57 -1.75
C ILE A 125 3.64 28.33 -0.65
N TRP A 126 3.98 27.10 -0.30
CA TRP A 126 4.96 26.81 0.75
C TRP A 126 6.37 27.21 0.34
N LEU A 127 6.75 27.01 -0.92
CA LEU A 127 8.02 27.50 -1.46
C LEU A 127 8.05 29.05 -1.48
N LYS A 128 6.91 29.68 -1.80
CA LYS A 128 6.75 31.14 -1.79
C LYS A 128 6.78 31.74 -0.38
N VAL A 129 6.28 31.02 0.62
CA VAL A 129 6.26 31.44 2.03
C VAL A 129 7.62 31.18 2.69
N ALA A 130 8.24 30.03 2.44
CA ALA A 130 9.57 29.70 2.94
C ALA A 130 10.63 30.71 2.44
N GLY A 131 10.58 31.07 1.15
CA GLY A 131 11.46 32.10 0.60
C GLY A 131 11.18 33.53 1.10
N ARG A 132 9.97 33.79 1.64
CA ARG A 132 9.64 35.09 2.25
C ARG A 132 10.16 35.20 3.69
N LYS A 133 10.19 34.09 4.43
CA LYS A 133 10.63 34.06 5.83
C LYS A 133 12.15 34.17 5.99
N SER A 134 12.93 33.87 4.95
CA SER A 134 14.40 33.99 4.95
C SER A 134 14.92 35.38 4.58
N ASN A 135 14.04 36.33 4.24
CA ASN A 135 14.42 37.71 3.93
C ASN A 135 14.03 38.63 5.11
N PRO A 136 14.93 38.94 6.07
CA PRO A 136 14.63 39.80 7.21
C PRO A 136 14.55 41.30 6.85
N ALA A 137 14.43 41.67 5.57
CA ALA A 137 14.47 43.05 5.09
C ALA A 137 13.07 43.67 4.81
N VAL A 138 11.98 43.06 5.28
CA VAL A 138 10.62 43.64 5.31
C VAL A 138 9.97 43.35 6.66
#